data_AF-A0A5S4EJ72-F1
#
_entry.id   AF-A0A5S4EJ72-F1
#
_cell.length_a   1.000
_cell.length_b   1.000
_cell.length_c   1.000
_cell.angle_alpha   90.00
_cell.angle_beta   90.00
_cell.angle_gamma   90.00
#
_symmetry.space_group_name_H-M   'P 1'
#
loop_
_entity.id
_entity.type
_entity.pdbx_description
1 polymer ?
#
loop_
_entity_poly.entity_id
_entity_poly.type
_entity_poly.pdbx_seq_one_letter_code
_entity_poly.pdbx_strand_id
1 'polypeptide(L)'
;MRSASAEMEQIAASVAQSAKVVSALGERSQAISGIVQTIREIADQTNLLALNAAIEAARAGEQGRGFAVVADEVRKLAERTSQATGEISQMIAAIQDETQSAISSIDTGSGQARNGAELARQASRSLECINQGARETMEKVEAIATAVVQQSRTGQGIAEHVRSIREMAETNNAATAETLRAVDHVDCLAENLREIGHVFKLGSAGEQAVATHARMPAIVQEAARLASEILEKALDAGRIRVEDLFDDRYQPIANTRPQKFKTRFDDFTDQAMVPLQEGLLTQHNWLIYAICCDRNSYVPTHNRRFSQPLSGDEKVDFVNNRTKRIFDDPVGKRCGSHQQPFLLQTYRRDTGELMHDISAPIYVKGRHWGGFRIGYKTEV
;
A
#
# COMPACT_ATOMS: atom_id res chain seq x y z
N MET A 1 6.44 7.64 -51.43
CA MET A 1 7.85 8.06 -51.64
C MET A 1 8.59 7.27 -52.73
N ARG A 2 8.33 5.96 -52.94
CA ARG A 2 8.82 5.27 -54.16
C ARG A 2 8.44 6.01 -55.45
N SER A 3 7.23 6.56 -55.49
CA SER A 3 6.76 7.42 -56.58
C SER A 3 7.59 8.70 -56.75
N ALA A 4 8.12 9.28 -55.66
CA ALA A 4 8.91 10.52 -55.73
C ALA A 4 10.32 10.28 -56.28
N SER A 5 10.98 9.17 -55.92
CA SER A 5 12.24 8.77 -56.53
C SER A 5 12.05 8.43 -58.01
N ALA A 6 10.98 7.71 -58.35
CA ALA A 6 10.67 7.35 -59.73
C ALA A 6 10.39 8.59 -60.59
N GLU A 7 9.61 9.56 -60.08
CA GLU A 7 9.38 10.85 -60.74
C GLU A 7 10.69 11.63 -60.96
N MET A 8 11.59 11.67 -59.97
CA MET A 8 12.89 12.34 -60.13
C MET A 8 13.78 11.66 -61.18
N GLU A 9 13.76 10.33 -61.27
CA GLU A 9 14.45 9.59 -62.32
C GLU A 9 13.83 9.86 -63.71
N GLN A 10 12.51 9.99 -63.78
CA GLN A 10 11.79 10.31 -65.00
C GLN A 10 12.07 11.76 -65.46
N ILE A 11 12.16 12.72 -64.52
CA ILE A 11 12.62 14.08 -64.78
C ILE A 11 14.06 14.06 -65.30
N ALA A 12 14.97 13.35 -64.64
CA ALA A 12 16.37 13.25 -65.08
C ALA A 12 16.50 12.68 -66.50
N ALA A 13 15.68 11.68 -66.85
CA ALA A 13 15.62 11.12 -68.20
C ALA A 13 15.06 12.11 -69.23
N SER A 14 13.99 12.84 -68.88
CA SER A 14 13.40 13.88 -69.74
C SER A 14 14.39 15.02 -70.01
N VAL A 15 15.07 15.50 -68.97
CA VAL A 15 16.12 16.53 -69.06
C VAL A 15 17.28 16.06 -69.95
N ALA A 16 17.72 14.80 -69.82
CA ALA A 16 18.76 14.23 -70.68
C ALA A 16 18.32 14.15 -72.15
N GLN A 17 17.02 13.90 -72.41
CA GLN A 17 16.48 13.92 -73.78
C GLN A 17 16.44 15.36 -74.33
N SER A 18 16.04 16.35 -73.54
CA SER A 18 16.11 17.76 -73.91
C SER A 18 17.55 18.18 -74.24
N ALA A 19 18.55 17.69 -73.50
CA ALA A 19 19.97 17.93 -73.78
C ALA A 19 20.36 17.53 -75.20
N LYS A 20 19.91 16.35 -75.67
CA LYS A 20 20.20 15.86 -77.02
C LYS A 20 19.58 16.75 -78.10
N VAL A 21 18.35 17.22 -77.88
CA VAL A 21 17.66 18.10 -78.84
C VAL A 21 18.38 19.45 -78.95
N VAL A 22 18.76 20.04 -77.82
CA VAL A 22 19.51 21.32 -77.78
C VAL A 22 20.91 21.16 -78.38
N SER A 23 21.60 20.05 -78.10
CA SER A 23 22.90 19.75 -78.73
C SER A 23 22.79 19.67 -80.26
N ALA A 24 21.73 19.01 -80.78
CA ALA A 24 21.49 18.93 -82.21
C ALA A 24 21.18 20.31 -82.83
N LEU A 25 20.56 21.23 -82.07
CA LEU A 25 20.37 22.62 -82.51
C LEU A 25 21.73 23.34 -82.63
N GLY A 26 22.64 23.14 -81.67
CA GLY A 26 24.00 23.69 -81.71
C GLY A 26 24.79 23.23 -82.93
N GLU A 27 24.74 21.94 -83.26
CA GLU A 27 25.36 21.38 -84.46
C GLU A 27 24.78 21.98 -85.75
N ARG A 28 23.45 22.14 -85.82
CA ARG A 28 22.78 22.77 -86.98
C ARG A 28 23.15 24.24 -87.12
N SER A 29 23.24 24.99 -86.01
CA SER A 29 23.67 26.39 -86.02
C SER A 29 25.12 26.52 -86.48
N GLN A 30 26.01 25.59 -86.09
CA GLN A 30 27.38 25.53 -86.61
C GLN A 30 27.44 25.29 -88.12
N ALA A 31 26.60 24.39 -88.64
CA ALA A 31 26.50 24.16 -90.08
C ALA A 31 26.01 25.40 -90.84
N ILE A 32 25.00 26.12 -90.29
CA ILE A 32 24.50 27.38 -90.87
C ILE A 32 25.60 28.45 -90.85
N SER A 33 26.38 28.58 -89.77
CA SER A 33 27.51 29.50 -89.68
C SER A 33 28.48 29.33 -90.85
N GLY A 34 28.83 28.07 -91.18
CA GLY A 34 29.68 27.75 -92.32
C GLY A 34 29.08 28.15 -93.68
N ILE A 35 27.77 27.95 -93.87
CA ILE A 35 27.09 28.37 -95.10
C ILE A 35 27.09 29.90 -95.23
N VAL A 36 26.78 30.62 -94.16
CA VAL A 36 26.75 32.09 -94.14
C VAL A 36 28.13 32.68 -94.45
N GLN A 37 29.19 32.06 -93.92
CA GLN A 37 30.57 32.43 -94.24
C GLN A 37 30.87 32.27 -95.74
N THR A 38 30.49 31.14 -96.35
CA THR A 38 30.63 30.94 -97.80
C THR A 38 29.85 31.98 -98.62
N ILE A 39 28.62 32.34 -98.20
CA ILE A 39 27.82 33.36 -98.89
C ILE A 39 28.51 34.73 -98.80
N ARG A 40 29.10 35.05 -97.64
CA ARG A 40 29.86 36.29 -97.46
C ARG A 40 31.08 36.34 -98.38
N GLU A 41 31.83 35.24 -98.49
CA GLU A 41 32.96 35.12 -99.42
C GLU A 41 32.53 35.30 -100.89
N ILE A 42 31.38 34.73 -101.28
CA ILE A 42 30.80 34.93 -102.62
C ILE A 42 30.41 36.40 -102.84
N ALA A 43 29.80 37.05 -101.85
CA ALA A 43 29.43 38.46 -101.93
C ALA A 43 30.68 39.35 -102.08
N ASP A 44 31.73 39.10 -101.30
CA ASP A 44 32.99 39.85 -101.37
C ASP A 44 33.70 39.63 -102.73
N GLN A 45 33.69 38.40 -103.27
CA GLN A 45 34.17 38.13 -104.63
C GLN A 45 33.34 38.83 -105.71
N THR A 46 32.02 38.83 -105.57
CA THR A 46 31.09 39.49 -106.50
C THR A 46 31.28 41.00 -106.48
N ASN A 47 31.52 41.59 -105.30
CA ASN A 47 31.86 43.00 -105.13
C ASN A 47 33.17 43.35 -105.86
N LEU A 48 34.19 42.51 -105.74
CA LEU A 48 35.46 42.65 -106.45
C LEU A 48 35.31 42.55 -107.98
N LEU A 49 34.52 41.59 -108.46
CA LEU A 49 34.20 41.46 -109.88
C LEU A 49 33.44 42.66 -110.43
N ALA A 50 32.46 43.16 -109.67
CA ALA A 50 31.69 44.35 -110.02
C ALA A 50 32.56 45.61 -110.07
N LEU A 51 33.50 45.76 -109.12
CA LEU A 51 34.48 46.84 -109.13
C LEU A 51 35.37 46.79 -110.39
N ASN A 52 35.89 45.61 -110.72
CA ASN A 52 36.71 45.42 -111.94
C ASN A 52 35.90 45.74 -113.21
N ALA A 53 34.63 45.34 -113.26
CA ALA A 53 33.73 45.67 -114.37
C ALA A 53 33.44 47.18 -114.47
N ALA A 54 33.28 47.87 -113.35
CA ALA A 54 33.08 49.32 -113.32
C ALA A 54 34.32 50.08 -113.82
N ILE A 55 35.52 49.62 -113.45
CA ILE A 55 36.81 50.15 -113.94
C ILE A 55 36.90 49.99 -115.47
N GLU A 56 36.61 48.80 -115.99
CA GLU A 56 36.70 48.55 -117.43
C GLU A 56 35.61 49.29 -118.23
N ALA A 57 34.41 49.43 -117.66
CA ALA A 57 33.35 50.25 -118.25
C ALA A 57 33.72 51.74 -118.32
N ALA A 58 34.38 52.28 -117.29
CA ALA A 58 34.92 53.64 -117.32
C ALA A 58 36.02 53.80 -118.39
N ARG A 59 36.82 52.75 -118.61
CA ARG A 59 37.89 52.70 -119.61
C ARG A 59 37.37 52.71 -121.06
N ALA A 60 36.19 52.14 -121.29
CA ALA A 60 35.52 52.11 -122.60
C ALA A 60 34.83 53.43 -123.01
N GLY A 61 34.82 54.45 -122.13
CA GLY A 61 34.25 55.77 -122.42
C GLY A 61 32.74 55.76 -122.64
N GLU A 62 32.25 56.48 -123.66
CA GLU A 62 30.79 56.59 -123.96
C GLU A 62 30.14 55.24 -124.27
N GLN A 63 30.87 54.27 -124.85
CA GLN A 63 30.35 52.93 -125.16
C GLN A 63 30.16 52.05 -123.91
N GLY A 64 30.80 52.40 -122.79
CA GLY A 64 30.75 51.66 -121.53
C GLY A 64 29.66 52.11 -120.55
N ARG A 65 28.92 53.19 -120.82
CA ARG A 65 27.96 53.77 -119.86
C ARG A 65 26.88 52.80 -119.38
N GLY A 66 26.33 51.97 -120.28
CA GLY A 66 25.34 50.95 -119.91
C GLY A 66 25.92 49.86 -119.00
N PHE A 67 27.17 49.42 -119.26
CA PHE A 67 27.88 48.45 -118.43
C PHE A 67 28.25 49.03 -117.06
N ALA A 68 28.62 50.31 -116.98
CA ALA A 68 28.96 50.96 -115.72
C ALA A 68 27.77 50.98 -114.73
N VAL A 69 26.55 51.23 -115.22
CA VAL A 69 25.34 51.20 -114.39
C VAL A 69 25.06 49.80 -113.84
N VAL A 70 25.21 48.76 -114.67
CA VAL A 70 25.04 47.37 -114.25
C VAL A 70 26.09 46.98 -113.21
N ALA A 71 27.36 47.35 -113.43
CA ALA A 71 28.44 47.07 -112.50
C ALA A 71 28.21 47.72 -111.12
N ASP A 72 27.74 48.98 -111.09
CA ASP A 72 27.43 49.67 -109.83
C ASP A 72 26.24 49.04 -109.09
N GLU A 73 25.22 48.54 -109.80
CA GLU A 73 24.07 47.86 -109.19
C GLU A 73 24.46 46.48 -108.62
N VAL A 74 25.31 45.72 -109.33
CA VAL A 74 25.87 44.45 -108.84
C VAL A 74 26.74 44.69 -107.60
N ARG A 75 27.54 45.77 -107.60
CA ARG A 75 28.35 46.17 -106.45
C ARG A 75 27.49 46.45 -105.22
N LYS A 76 26.44 47.27 -105.36
CA LYS A 76 25.49 47.54 -104.26
C LYS A 76 24.77 46.29 -103.77
N LEU A 77 24.40 45.38 -104.67
CA LEU A 77 23.78 44.12 -104.29
C LEU A 77 24.74 43.26 -103.47
N ALA A 78 26.00 43.16 -103.90
CA ALA A 78 27.05 42.45 -103.19
C ALA A 78 27.34 43.05 -101.79
N GLU A 79 27.42 44.38 -101.67
CA GLU A 79 27.55 45.08 -100.38
C GLU A 79 26.36 44.78 -99.45
N ARG A 80 25.12 44.83 -99.97
CA ARG A 80 23.91 44.48 -99.20
C ARG A 80 23.92 43.02 -98.77
N THR A 81 24.39 42.09 -99.60
CA THR A 81 24.54 40.67 -99.24
C THR A 81 25.61 40.47 -98.17
N SER A 82 26.75 41.16 -98.25
CA SER A 82 27.81 41.08 -97.23
C SER A 82 27.35 41.66 -95.88
N GLN A 83 26.57 42.75 -95.89
CA GLN A 83 25.94 43.29 -94.69
C GLN A 83 24.93 42.31 -94.07
N ALA A 84 24.00 41.79 -94.89
CA ALA A 84 22.97 40.85 -94.41
C ALA A 84 23.57 39.55 -93.86
N THR A 85 24.62 39.02 -94.51
CA THR A 85 25.34 37.85 -93.98
C THR A 85 26.06 38.15 -92.67
N GLY A 86 26.60 39.36 -92.50
CA GLY A 86 27.16 39.80 -91.22
C GLY A 86 26.14 39.83 -90.08
N GLU A 87 24.94 40.35 -90.33
CA GLU A 87 23.82 40.33 -89.38
C GLU A 87 23.39 38.89 -89.05
N ILE A 88 23.30 38.00 -90.06
CA ILE A 88 23.00 36.59 -89.84
C ILE A 88 24.09 35.90 -89.01
N SER A 89 25.37 36.16 -89.26
CA SER A 89 26.47 35.62 -88.46
C SER A 89 26.36 36.01 -86.98
N GLN A 90 25.98 37.26 -86.69
CA GLN A 90 25.75 37.71 -85.31
C GLN A 90 24.57 36.96 -84.66
N MET A 91 23.46 36.77 -85.38
CA MET A 91 22.33 36.00 -84.88
C MET A 91 22.69 34.54 -84.61
N ILE A 92 23.48 33.91 -85.49
CA ILE A 92 23.92 32.52 -85.31
C ILE A 92 24.87 32.39 -84.11
N ALA A 93 25.78 33.34 -83.92
CA ALA A 93 26.65 33.37 -82.73
C ALA A 93 25.83 33.48 -81.43
N ALA A 94 24.82 34.36 -81.39
CA ALA A 94 23.92 34.47 -80.25
C ALA A 94 23.16 33.15 -79.98
N ILE A 95 22.65 32.49 -81.03
CA ILE A 95 21.99 31.18 -80.89
C ILE A 95 22.95 30.13 -80.33
N GLN A 96 24.22 30.13 -80.76
CA GLN A 96 25.23 29.20 -80.25
C GLN A 96 25.52 29.43 -78.76
N ASP A 97 25.70 30.68 -78.36
CA ASP A 97 25.91 31.05 -76.94
C ASP A 97 24.70 30.66 -76.08
N GLU A 98 23.48 30.96 -76.53
CA GLU A 98 22.24 30.56 -75.85
C GLU A 98 22.10 29.04 -75.75
N THR A 99 22.46 28.31 -76.81
CA THR A 99 22.45 26.84 -76.83
C THR A 99 23.43 26.27 -75.81
N GLN A 100 24.65 26.81 -75.74
CA GLN A 100 25.66 26.36 -74.78
C GLN A 100 25.24 26.62 -73.34
N SER A 101 24.64 27.79 -73.08
CA SER A 101 24.06 28.14 -71.78
C SER A 101 22.91 27.21 -71.39
N ALA A 102 22.04 26.87 -72.35
CA ALA A 102 20.95 25.90 -72.14
C ALA A 102 21.47 24.50 -71.80
N ILE A 103 22.53 24.02 -72.48
CA ILE A 103 23.17 22.72 -72.16
C ILE A 103 23.72 22.71 -70.73
N SER A 104 24.40 23.77 -70.30
CA SER A 104 24.94 23.87 -68.93
C SER A 104 23.84 23.86 -67.86
N SER A 105 22.74 24.56 -68.13
CA SER A 105 21.56 24.59 -67.26
C SER A 105 20.89 23.22 -67.16
N ILE A 106 20.78 22.51 -68.29
CA ILE A 106 20.24 21.15 -68.38
C ILE A 106 21.10 20.16 -67.59
N ASP A 107 22.42 20.22 -67.70
CA ASP A 107 23.32 19.33 -66.97
C ASP A 107 23.21 19.54 -65.45
N THR A 108 23.16 20.80 -65.03
CA THR A 108 22.92 21.17 -63.62
C THR A 108 21.58 20.65 -63.13
N GLY A 109 20.51 20.82 -63.91
CA GLY A 109 19.17 20.31 -63.58
C GLY A 109 19.11 18.79 -63.50
N SER A 110 19.82 18.08 -64.38
CA SER A 110 19.93 16.61 -64.35
C SER A 110 20.64 16.13 -63.08
N GLY A 111 21.73 16.81 -62.68
CA GLY A 111 22.43 16.55 -61.43
C GLY A 111 21.55 16.75 -60.20
N GLN A 112 20.78 17.84 -60.16
CA GLN A 112 19.82 18.12 -59.08
C GLN A 112 18.72 17.06 -59.00
N ALA A 113 18.15 16.64 -60.13
CA ALA A 113 17.13 15.59 -60.17
C ALA A 113 17.66 14.25 -59.65
N ARG A 114 18.88 13.85 -60.03
CA ARG A 114 19.54 12.64 -59.51
C ARG A 114 19.77 12.70 -58.00
N ASN A 115 20.23 13.84 -57.49
CA ASN A 115 20.41 14.02 -56.05
C ASN A 115 19.06 13.96 -55.30
N GLY A 116 18.02 14.60 -55.87
CA GLY A 116 16.65 14.51 -55.35
C GLY A 116 16.12 13.08 -55.27
N ALA A 117 16.40 12.24 -56.30
CA ALA A 117 16.05 10.83 -56.28
C ALA A 117 16.73 10.07 -55.13
N GLU A 118 18.03 10.28 -54.91
CA GLU A 118 18.76 9.61 -53.82
C GLU A 118 18.24 10.04 -52.43
N LEU A 119 18.00 11.33 -52.22
CA LEU A 119 17.40 11.83 -50.97
C LEU A 119 16.00 11.21 -50.74
N ALA A 120 15.17 11.09 -51.79
CA ALA A 120 13.87 10.44 -51.68
C ALA A 120 13.96 8.94 -51.33
N ARG A 121 14.99 8.24 -51.82
CA ARG A 121 15.27 6.84 -51.41
C ARG A 121 15.73 6.74 -49.95
N GLN A 122 16.60 7.64 -49.50
CA GLN A 122 17.05 7.69 -48.10
C GLN A 122 15.88 7.96 -47.15
N ALA A 123 15.01 8.91 -47.49
CA ALA A 123 13.79 9.19 -46.74
C ALA A 123 12.85 7.97 -46.71
N SER A 124 12.67 7.28 -47.84
CA SER A 124 11.87 6.05 -47.91
C SER A 124 12.40 4.95 -46.97
N ARG A 125 13.72 4.71 -46.97
CA ARG A 125 14.37 3.73 -46.07
C ARG A 125 14.18 4.10 -44.61
N SER A 126 14.34 5.38 -44.28
CA SER A 126 14.15 5.87 -42.91
C SER A 126 12.70 5.67 -42.43
N LEU A 127 11.71 5.92 -43.29
CA LEU A 127 10.30 5.67 -42.98
C LEU A 127 9.98 4.19 -42.83
N GLU A 128 10.59 3.30 -43.64
CA GLU A 128 10.47 1.84 -43.47
C GLU A 128 11.03 1.41 -42.10
N CYS A 129 12.19 1.92 -41.69
CA CYS A 129 12.75 1.67 -40.36
C CYS A 129 11.85 2.18 -39.22
N ILE A 130 11.27 3.39 -39.37
CA ILE A 130 10.32 3.95 -38.39
C ILE A 130 9.07 3.06 -38.28
N ASN A 131 8.53 2.61 -39.41
CA ASN A 131 7.33 1.77 -39.41
C ASN A 131 7.61 0.42 -38.74
N GLN A 132 8.78 -0.17 -39.01
CA GLN A 132 9.23 -1.40 -38.36
C GLN A 132 9.39 -1.22 -36.85
N GLY A 133 10.07 -0.15 -36.41
CA GLY A 133 10.22 0.15 -34.98
C GLY A 133 8.88 0.42 -34.27
N ALA A 134 7.92 1.03 -34.96
CA ALA A 134 6.57 1.23 -34.44
C ALA A 134 5.83 -0.11 -34.24
N ARG A 135 5.97 -1.06 -35.16
CA ARG A 135 5.39 -2.41 -35.03
C ARG A 135 5.98 -3.16 -33.84
N GLU A 136 7.30 -3.18 -33.72
CA GLU A 136 7.98 -3.81 -32.57
C GLU A 136 7.59 -3.17 -31.23
N THR A 137 7.36 -1.86 -31.22
CA THR A 137 6.88 -1.15 -30.03
C THR A 137 5.47 -1.59 -29.67
N MET A 138 4.56 -1.74 -30.65
CA MET A 138 3.20 -2.23 -30.40
C MET A 138 3.18 -3.67 -29.85
N GLU A 139 4.01 -4.56 -30.40
CA GLU A 139 4.15 -5.94 -29.89
C GLU A 139 4.62 -5.96 -28.42
N LYS A 140 5.58 -5.10 -28.06
CA LYS A 140 6.02 -4.96 -26.67
C LYS A 140 4.93 -4.42 -25.75
N VAL A 141 4.14 -3.46 -26.21
CA VAL A 141 3.01 -2.91 -25.44
C VAL A 141 1.96 -3.98 -25.18
N GLU A 142 1.65 -4.84 -26.17
CA GLU A 142 0.72 -5.95 -26.01
C GLU A 142 1.24 -7.01 -25.01
N ALA A 143 2.55 -7.32 -25.06
CA ALA A 143 3.19 -8.19 -24.08
C ALA A 143 3.12 -7.62 -22.66
N ILE A 144 3.35 -6.31 -22.49
CA ILE A 144 3.21 -5.62 -21.21
C ILE A 144 1.76 -5.69 -20.72
N ALA A 145 0.78 -5.42 -21.58
CA ALA A 145 -0.64 -5.49 -21.21
C ALA A 145 -1.02 -6.89 -20.70
N THR A 146 -0.54 -7.94 -21.39
CA THR A 146 -0.74 -9.33 -20.97
C THR A 146 -0.09 -9.61 -19.60
N ALA A 147 1.14 -9.13 -19.38
CA ALA A 147 1.83 -9.27 -18.10
C ALA A 147 1.10 -8.56 -16.96
N VAL A 148 0.55 -7.37 -17.20
CA VAL A 148 -0.23 -6.60 -16.21
C VAL A 148 -1.50 -7.35 -15.80
N VAL A 149 -2.21 -7.96 -16.77
CA VAL A 149 -3.39 -8.80 -16.46
C VAL A 149 -3.01 -9.99 -15.58
N GLN A 150 -1.89 -10.66 -15.89
CA GLN A 150 -1.41 -11.80 -15.10
C GLN A 150 -0.96 -11.38 -13.70
N GLN A 151 -0.29 -10.23 -13.58
CA GLN A 151 0.12 -9.65 -12.31
C GLN A 151 -1.09 -9.30 -11.43
N SER A 152 -2.16 -8.76 -12.02
CA SER A 152 -3.41 -8.46 -11.31
C SER A 152 -4.05 -9.72 -10.72
N ARG A 153 -4.14 -10.81 -11.51
CA ARG A 153 -4.63 -12.11 -11.03
C ARG A 153 -3.78 -12.67 -9.89
N THR A 154 -2.46 -12.56 -10.02
CA THR A 154 -1.52 -13.00 -8.97
C THR A 154 -1.72 -12.18 -7.69
N GLY A 155 -1.90 -10.86 -7.83
CA GLY A 155 -2.19 -9.96 -6.71
C GLY A 155 -3.49 -10.31 -5.99
N GLN A 156 -4.54 -10.72 -6.71
CA GLN A 156 -5.78 -11.21 -6.11
C GLN A 156 -5.56 -12.49 -5.29
N GLY A 157 -4.79 -13.45 -5.80
CA GLY A 157 -4.43 -14.67 -5.06
C GLY A 157 -3.63 -14.37 -3.79
N ILE A 158 -2.70 -13.41 -3.83
CA ILE A 158 -1.97 -12.96 -2.63
C ILE A 158 -2.93 -12.39 -1.59
N ALA A 159 -3.88 -11.54 -2.01
CA ALA A 159 -4.87 -10.96 -1.09
C ALA A 159 -5.75 -12.03 -0.43
N GLU A 160 -6.11 -13.09 -1.15
CA GLU A 160 -6.83 -14.25 -0.60
C GLU A 160 -5.99 -15.02 0.42
N HIS A 161 -4.71 -15.27 0.12
CA HIS A 161 -3.80 -15.92 1.07
C HIS A 161 -3.61 -15.09 2.36
N VAL A 162 -3.49 -13.77 2.25
CA VAL A 162 -3.41 -12.87 3.42
C VAL A 162 -4.68 -12.96 4.27
N ARG A 163 -5.86 -13.03 3.65
CA ARG A 163 -7.12 -13.22 4.37
C ARG A 163 -7.16 -14.55 5.13
N SER A 164 -6.76 -15.64 4.47
CA SER A 164 -6.68 -16.96 5.10
C SER A 164 -5.70 -17.00 6.28
N ILE A 165 -4.54 -16.34 6.16
CA ILE A 165 -3.58 -16.22 7.27
C ILE A 165 -4.20 -15.47 8.45
N ARG A 166 -4.97 -14.41 8.20
CA ARG A 166 -5.66 -13.67 9.28
C ARG A 166 -6.67 -14.56 10.00
N GLU A 167 -7.50 -15.29 9.26
CA GLU A 167 -8.49 -16.22 9.84
C GLU A 167 -7.83 -17.33 10.67
N MET A 168 -6.70 -17.88 10.19
CA MET A 168 -5.91 -18.86 10.95
C MET A 168 -5.34 -18.23 12.23
N ALA A 169 -4.83 -17.00 12.18
CA ALA A 169 -4.31 -16.31 13.36
C ALA A 169 -5.41 -16.04 14.40
N GLU A 170 -6.61 -15.62 13.96
CA GLU A 170 -7.78 -15.44 14.82
C GLU A 170 -8.18 -16.77 15.49
N THR A 171 -8.23 -17.86 14.72
CA THR A 171 -8.51 -19.21 15.23
C THR A 171 -7.47 -19.65 16.27
N ASN A 172 -6.18 -19.44 15.98
CA ASN A 172 -5.09 -19.79 16.88
C ASN A 172 -5.13 -18.99 18.19
N ASN A 173 -5.49 -17.71 18.13
CA ASN A 173 -5.66 -16.88 19.33
C ASN A 173 -6.82 -17.40 20.19
N ALA A 174 -7.95 -17.78 19.58
CA ALA A 174 -9.07 -18.37 20.31
C ALA A 174 -8.69 -19.69 21.01
N ALA A 175 -7.99 -20.58 20.30
CA ALA A 175 -7.49 -21.83 20.87
C ALA A 175 -6.49 -21.61 22.02
N THR A 176 -5.64 -20.59 21.91
CA THR A 176 -4.71 -20.21 22.98
C THR A 176 -5.45 -19.75 24.23
N ALA A 177 -6.50 -18.93 24.07
CA ALA A 177 -7.32 -18.46 25.20
C ALA A 177 -8.11 -19.59 25.89
N GLU A 178 -8.54 -20.60 25.13
CA GLU A 178 -9.14 -21.81 25.70
C GLU A 178 -8.11 -22.64 26.47
N THR A 179 -6.91 -22.80 25.91
CA THR A 179 -5.81 -23.54 26.55
C THR A 179 -5.42 -22.89 27.89
N LEU A 180 -5.32 -21.55 27.94
CA LEU A 180 -5.03 -20.84 29.19
C LEU A 180 -6.09 -21.09 30.27
N ARG A 181 -7.39 -21.06 29.90
CA ARG A 181 -8.48 -21.38 30.84
C ARG A 181 -8.40 -22.81 31.35
N ALA A 182 -7.99 -23.76 30.49
CA ALA A 182 -7.80 -25.15 30.91
C ALA A 182 -6.63 -25.29 31.90
N VAL A 183 -5.54 -24.57 31.69
CA VAL A 183 -4.40 -24.53 32.63
C VAL A 183 -4.84 -23.99 33.99
N ASP A 184 -5.53 -22.85 34.05
CA ASP A 184 -6.04 -22.29 35.32
C ASP A 184 -6.97 -23.27 36.06
N HIS A 185 -7.77 -24.03 35.31
CA HIS A 185 -8.66 -25.04 35.89
C HIS A 185 -7.88 -26.21 36.49
N VAL A 186 -6.85 -26.70 35.81
CA VAL A 186 -5.98 -27.78 36.31
C VAL A 186 -5.23 -27.34 37.57
N ASP A 187 -4.71 -26.12 37.60
CA ASP A 187 -4.02 -25.59 38.78
C ASP A 187 -4.96 -25.52 40.00
N CYS A 188 -6.20 -25.05 39.79
CA CYS A 188 -7.25 -25.03 40.82
C CYS A 188 -7.57 -26.43 41.35
N LEU A 189 -7.71 -27.43 40.47
CA LEU A 189 -7.97 -28.81 40.86
C LEU A 189 -6.80 -29.40 41.65
N ALA A 190 -5.55 -29.13 41.22
CA ALA A 190 -4.36 -29.62 41.89
C ALA A 190 -4.22 -29.06 43.31
N GLU A 191 -4.46 -27.76 43.51
CA GLU A 191 -4.45 -27.15 44.84
C GLU A 191 -5.53 -27.75 45.75
N ASN A 192 -6.77 -27.86 45.26
CA ASN A 192 -7.86 -28.42 46.05
C ASN A 192 -7.65 -29.90 46.39
N LEU A 193 -7.10 -30.70 45.47
CA LEU A 193 -6.78 -32.11 45.72
C LEU A 193 -5.72 -32.26 46.83
N ARG A 194 -4.69 -31.40 46.82
CA ARG A 194 -3.66 -31.36 47.88
C ARG A 194 -4.30 -31.13 49.24
N GLU A 195 -5.23 -30.18 49.34
CA GLU A 195 -5.92 -29.83 50.58
C GLU A 195 -6.84 -30.96 51.07
N ILE A 196 -7.54 -31.64 50.17
CA ILE A 196 -8.32 -32.84 50.51
C ILE A 196 -7.42 -33.96 51.05
N GLY A 197 -6.22 -34.14 50.48
CA GLY A 197 -5.24 -35.13 50.94
C GLY A 197 -4.84 -34.95 52.41
N HIS A 198 -4.85 -33.72 52.94
CA HIS A 198 -4.58 -33.44 54.35
C HIS A 198 -5.71 -33.89 55.30
N VAL A 199 -6.91 -34.15 54.78
CA VAL A 199 -8.11 -34.47 55.58
C VAL A 199 -8.45 -35.96 55.59
N PHE A 200 -7.86 -36.75 54.69
CA PHE A 200 -8.11 -38.18 54.64
C PHE A 200 -7.66 -38.90 55.92
N LYS A 201 -8.64 -39.29 56.74
CA LYS A 201 -8.51 -40.26 57.84
C LYS A 201 -9.26 -41.54 57.46
N LEU A 202 -8.74 -42.71 57.85
CA LEU A 202 -9.38 -44.01 57.58
C LEU A 202 -10.47 -44.32 58.62
N GLY A 203 -11.60 -44.91 58.18
CA GLY A 203 -12.73 -45.33 59.02
C GLY A 203 -14.02 -44.50 58.82
N SER A 204 -15.08 -44.82 59.56
CA SER A 204 -16.41 -44.18 59.42
C SER A 204 -16.41 -42.67 59.68
N ALA A 205 -15.53 -42.19 60.56
CA ALA A 205 -15.31 -40.75 60.78
C ALA A 205 -14.71 -40.06 59.54
N GLY A 206 -13.87 -40.76 58.77
CA GLY A 206 -13.31 -40.27 57.50
C GLY A 206 -14.36 -40.15 56.40
N GLU A 207 -15.27 -41.13 56.29
CA GLU A 207 -16.37 -41.11 55.33
C GLU A 207 -17.33 -39.93 55.58
N GLN A 208 -17.65 -39.66 56.86
CA GLN A 208 -18.47 -38.51 57.25
C GLN A 208 -17.75 -37.17 57.02
N ALA A 209 -16.43 -37.12 57.22
CA ALA A 209 -15.62 -35.95 56.90
C ALA A 209 -15.63 -35.63 55.40
N VAL A 210 -15.44 -36.65 54.55
CA VAL A 210 -15.50 -36.53 53.08
C VAL A 210 -16.87 -36.07 52.62
N ALA A 211 -17.96 -36.64 53.13
CA ALA A 211 -19.33 -36.24 52.79
C ALA A 211 -19.64 -34.79 53.21
N THR A 212 -19.06 -34.34 54.33
CA THR A 212 -19.18 -32.93 54.76
C THR A 212 -18.38 -32.02 53.85
N HIS A 213 -17.12 -32.35 53.55
CA HIS A 213 -16.27 -31.60 52.61
C HIS A 213 -16.89 -31.45 51.23
N ALA A 214 -17.47 -32.53 50.68
CA ALA A 214 -18.08 -32.50 49.34
C ALA A 214 -19.23 -31.49 49.20
N ARG A 215 -19.92 -31.14 50.31
CA ARG A 215 -21.03 -30.18 50.32
C ARG A 215 -20.56 -28.73 50.45
N MET A 216 -19.37 -28.51 51.01
CA MET A 216 -18.91 -27.18 51.39
C MET A 216 -18.68 -26.20 50.24
N PRO A 217 -18.12 -26.60 49.06
CA PRO A 217 -17.95 -25.69 47.92
C PRO A 217 -19.25 -25.00 47.51
N ALA A 218 -20.34 -25.75 47.35
CA ALA A 218 -21.62 -25.19 46.97
C ALA A 218 -22.16 -24.20 48.03
N ILE A 219 -22.01 -24.52 49.31
CA ILE A 219 -22.47 -23.67 50.43
C ILE A 219 -21.70 -22.35 50.46
N VAL A 220 -20.37 -22.39 50.38
CA VAL A 220 -19.56 -21.16 50.48
C VAL A 220 -19.69 -20.28 49.25
N GLN A 221 -19.82 -20.88 48.07
CA GLN A 221 -20.02 -20.15 46.82
C GLN A 221 -21.37 -19.43 46.81
N GLU A 222 -22.43 -20.12 47.24
CA GLU A 222 -23.74 -19.50 47.36
C GLU A 222 -23.73 -18.37 48.41
N ALA A 223 -23.05 -18.58 49.55
CA ALA A 223 -22.91 -17.54 50.56
C ALA A 223 -22.13 -16.31 50.05
N ALA A 224 -21.04 -16.51 49.30
CA ALA A 224 -20.29 -15.43 48.68
C ALA A 224 -21.11 -14.68 47.62
N ARG A 225 -21.92 -15.40 46.84
CA ARG A 225 -22.86 -14.82 45.86
C ARG A 225 -23.92 -13.96 46.56
N LEU A 226 -24.54 -14.46 47.62
CA LEU A 226 -25.52 -13.71 48.42
C LEU A 226 -24.88 -12.48 49.09
N ALA A 227 -23.66 -12.61 49.63
CA ALA A 227 -22.93 -11.47 50.18
C ALA A 227 -22.64 -10.41 49.11
N SER A 228 -22.24 -10.83 47.90
CA SER A 228 -22.03 -9.94 46.75
C SER A 228 -23.31 -9.19 46.40
N GLU A 229 -24.45 -9.88 46.32
CA GLU A 229 -25.75 -9.24 46.07
C GLU A 229 -26.13 -8.22 47.14
N ILE A 230 -25.89 -8.52 48.42
CA ILE A 230 -26.18 -7.60 49.54
C ILE A 230 -25.37 -6.32 49.37
N LEU A 231 -24.07 -6.44 49.05
CA LEU A 231 -23.18 -5.32 48.82
C LEU A 231 -23.61 -4.51 47.60
N GLU A 232 -23.91 -5.17 46.47
CA GLU A 232 -24.32 -4.49 45.24
C GLU A 232 -25.65 -3.76 45.39
N LYS A 233 -26.66 -4.40 46.00
CA LYS A 233 -27.95 -3.75 46.29
C LYS A 233 -27.80 -2.52 47.18
N ALA A 234 -26.85 -2.55 48.12
CA ALA A 234 -26.59 -1.41 49.00
C ALA A 234 -25.90 -0.25 48.27
N LEU A 235 -24.98 -0.55 47.35
CA LEU A 235 -24.38 0.45 46.47
C LEU A 235 -25.43 1.08 45.54
N ASP A 236 -26.25 0.25 44.90
CA ASP A 236 -27.29 0.71 43.97
C ASP A 236 -28.38 1.53 44.67
N ALA A 237 -28.67 1.22 45.94
CA ALA A 237 -29.58 1.99 46.78
C ALA A 237 -28.93 3.21 47.46
N GLY A 238 -27.64 3.48 47.22
CA GLY A 238 -26.91 4.60 47.82
C GLY A 238 -26.72 4.53 49.34
N ARG A 239 -26.84 3.34 49.94
CA ARG A 239 -26.70 3.12 51.40
C ARG A 239 -25.24 3.12 51.86
N ILE A 240 -24.32 2.83 50.95
CA ILE A 240 -22.87 2.92 51.14
C ILE A 240 -22.25 3.36 49.82
N ARG A 241 -21.15 4.12 49.87
CA ARG A 241 -20.42 4.51 48.66
C ARG A 241 -19.41 3.43 48.26
N VAL A 242 -19.08 3.35 46.98
CA VAL A 242 -18.07 2.39 46.49
C VAL A 242 -16.73 2.64 47.17
N GLU A 243 -16.32 3.90 47.32
CA GLU A 243 -15.07 4.27 47.99
C GLU A 243 -15.06 3.82 49.46
N ASP A 244 -16.20 3.94 50.14
CA ASP A 244 -16.35 3.56 51.55
C ASP A 244 -16.34 2.04 51.73
N LEU A 245 -16.93 1.30 50.79
CA LEU A 245 -16.97 -0.17 50.81
C LEU A 245 -15.58 -0.79 50.58
N PHE A 246 -14.71 -0.11 49.83
CA PHE A 246 -13.34 -0.54 49.53
C PHE A 246 -12.29 0.21 50.37
N ASP A 247 -12.68 0.79 51.51
CA ASP A 247 -11.79 1.53 52.40
C ASP A 247 -10.82 0.59 53.15
N ASP A 248 -9.53 0.67 52.83
CA ASP A 248 -8.44 -0.11 53.43
C ASP A 248 -7.69 0.64 54.55
N ARG A 249 -8.25 1.77 55.01
CA ARG A 249 -7.69 2.56 56.10
C ARG A 249 -8.19 2.05 57.45
N TYR A 250 -7.52 1.02 57.95
CA TYR A 250 -7.81 0.42 59.26
C TYR A 250 -7.41 1.35 60.41
N GLN A 251 -8.37 2.04 61.02
CA GLN A 251 -8.11 2.93 62.17
C GLN A 251 -8.09 2.11 63.47
N PRO A 252 -6.98 2.11 64.24
CA PRO A 252 -6.90 1.30 65.45
C PRO A 252 -7.86 1.80 66.54
N ILE A 253 -8.57 0.87 67.17
CA ILE A 253 -9.41 1.14 68.35
C ILE A 253 -8.51 1.08 69.59
N ALA A 254 -8.43 2.19 70.32
CA ALA A 254 -7.60 2.31 71.51
C ALA A 254 -7.98 1.29 72.60
N ASN A 255 -6.99 0.85 73.38
CA ASN A 255 -7.17 -0.06 74.52
C ASN A 255 -7.81 -1.42 74.18
N THR A 256 -7.55 -1.96 72.98
CA THR A 256 -8.01 -3.30 72.58
C THR A 256 -6.83 -4.29 72.45
N ARG A 257 -7.00 -5.49 73.01
CA ARG A 257 -6.06 -6.62 72.84
C ARG A 257 -6.87 -7.92 72.59
N PRO A 258 -6.71 -8.60 71.44
CA PRO A 258 -5.94 -8.22 70.25
C PRO A 258 -6.35 -6.86 69.66
N GLN A 259 -5.45 -6.23 68.90
CA GLN A 259 -5.71 -4.95 68.25
C GLN A 259 -6.95 -5.04 67.34
N LYS A 260 -7.91 -4.16 67.57
CA LYS A 260 -9.10 -4.00 66.72
C LYS A 260 -9.02 -2.73 65.88
N PHE A 261 -9.75 -2.71 64.78
CA PHE A 261 -9.75 -1.62 63.81
C PHE A 261 -11.16 -1.14 63.49
N LYS A 262 -11.26 0.02 62.87
CA LYS A 262 -12.49 0.58 62.31
C LYS A 262 -12.24 0.99 60.86
N THR A 263 -13.17 0.66 59.98
CA THR A 263 -13.24 1.13 58.58
C THR A 263 -14.59 1.79 58.32
N ARG A 264 -14.71 2.48 57.17
CA ARG A 264 -15.92 3.21 56.79
C ARG A 264 -17.12 2.32 56.46
N PHE A 265 -16.91 1.04 56.17
CA PHE A 265 -17.99 0.09 55.86
C PHE A 265 -18.50 -0.72 57.06
N ASP A 266 -17.87 -0.58 58.22
CA ASP A 266 -18.15 -1.42 59.39
C ASP A 266 -19.60 -1.35 59.88
N ASP A 267 -20.15 -0.13 60.00
CA ASP A 267 -21.51 0.05 60.51
C ASP A 267 -22.56 -0.56 59.59
N PHE A 268 -22.27 -0.53 58.28
CA PHE A 268 -23.11 -1.13 57.27
C PHE A 268 -23.03 -2.66 57.33
N THR A 269 -21.82 -3.25 57.36
CA THR A 269 -21.66 -4.71 57.40
C THR A 269 -22.21 -5.31 58.69
N ASP A 270 -22.11 -4.61 59.82
CA ASP A 270 -22.66 -5.05 61.12
C ASP A 270 -24.19 -5.20 61.09
N GLN A 271 -24.86 -4.49 60.20
CA GLN A 271 -26.31 -4.62 60.00
C GLN A 271 -26.65 -5.59 58.87
N ALA A 272 -25.94 -5.49 57.74
CA ALA A 272 -26.31 -6.16 56.50
C ALA A 272 -25.85 -7.62 56.44
N MET A 273 -24.71 -7.97 57.04
CA MET A 273 -24.12 -9.31 56.90
C MET A 273 -24.58 -10.29 57.98
N VAL A 274 -24.97 -9.81 59.16
CA VAL A 274 -25.36 -10.67 60.29
C VAL A 274 -26.50 -11.64 59.94
N PRO A 275 -27.59 -11.25 59.25
CA PRO A 275 -28.65 -12.19 58.89
C PRO A 275 -28.16 -13.37 58.03
N LEU A 276 -27.30 -13.11 57.04
CA LEU A 276 -26.70 -14.15 56.19
C LEU A 276 -25.78 -15.07 57.00
N GLN A 277 -24.90 -14.47 57.80
CA GLN A 277 -23.94 -15.21 58.64
C GLN A 277 -24.63 -16.12 59.67
N GLU A 278 -25.65 -15.62 60.36
CA GLU A 278 -26.40 -16.36 61.38
C GLU A 278 -27.35 -17.40 60.77
N GLY A 279 -27.91 -17.10 59.59
CA GLY A 279 -28.75 -18.03 58.84
C GLY A 279 -28.01 -19.33 58.52
N LEU A 280 -26.75 -19.23 58.08
CA LEU A 280 -25.91 -20.39 57.80
C LEU A 280 -25.66 -21.27 59.03
N LEU A 281 -25.36 -20.65 60.19
CA LEU A 281 -25.15 -21.39 61.43
C LEU A 281 -26.43 -22.07 61.94
N THR A 282 -27.59 -21.47 61.67
CA THR A 282 -28.90 -22.06 62.01
C THR A 282 -29.24 -23.24 61.11
N GLN A 283 -28.91 -23.15 59.82
CA GLN A 283 -29.15 -24.20 58.83
C GLN A 283 -28.19 -25.38 58.97
N HIS A 284 -26.97 -25.14 59.48
CA HIS A 284 -25.89 -26.12 59.52
C HIS A 284 -25.19 -26.10 60.89
N ASN A 285 -25.59 -27.01 61.78
CA ASN A 285 -25.09 -27.07 63.15
C ASN A 285 -23.60 -27.48 63.29
N TRP A 286 -22.99 -28.04 62.24
CA TRP A 286 -21.56 -28.37 62.18
C TRP A 286 -20.67 -27.18 61.78
N LEU A 287 -21.27 -26.05 61.39
CA LEU A 287 -20.53 -24.82 61.14
C LEU A 287 -20.17 -24.16 62.48
N ILE A 288 -18.93 -23.73 62.59
CA ILE A 288 -18.44 -22.98 63.76
C ILE A 288 -18.58 -21.48 63.52
N TYR A 289 -18.24 -21.01 62.33
CA TYR A 289 -18.46 -19.61 61.92
C TYR A 289 -18.73 -19.50 60.42
N ALA A 290 -19.39 -18.42 60.03
CA ALA A 290 -19.58 -17.99 58.66
C ALA A 290 -19.44 -16.47 58.65
N ILE A 291 -18.43 -15.94 57.97
CA ILE A 291 -18.07 -14.52 58.04
C ILE A 291 -17.59 -13.99 56.69
N CYS A 292 -17.74 -12.68 56.52
CA CYS A 292 -17.14 -11.96 55.41
C CYS A 292 -15.79 -11.38 55.85
N CYS A 293 -14.86 -11.26 54.91
CA CYS A 293 -13.63 -10.54 55.09
C CYS A 293 -13.26 -9.77 53.85
N ASP A 294 -12.47 -8.72 54.02
CA ASP A 294 -11.87 -8.04 52.88
C ASP A 294 -10.59 -8.75 52.40
N ARG A 295 -10.02 -8.20 51.32
CA ARG A 295 -8.76 -8.67 50.70
C ARG A 295 -7.54 -8.70 51.61
N ASN A 296 -7.54 -7.93 52.69
CA ASN A 296 -6.45 -7.86 53.67
C ASN A 296 -6.78 -8.68 54.92
N SER A 297 -7.80 -9.54 54.83
CA SER A 297 -8.21 -10.46 55.88
C SER A 297 -8.80 -9.79 57.11
N TYR A 298 -9.26 -8.54 56.96
CA TYR A 298 -10.04 -7.86 57.96
C TYR A 298 -11.45 -8.44 58.04
N VAL A 299 -11.88 -8.82 59.23
CA VAL A 299 -13.24 -9.30 59.50
C VAL A 299 -14.01 -8.16 60.15
N PRO A 300 -14.83 -7.41 59.38
CA PRO A 300 -15.61 -6.32 59.95
C PRO A 300 -16.68 -6.87 60.89
N THR A 301 -17.38 -7.93 60.50
CA THR A 301 -18.57 -8.43 61.18
C THR A 301 -18.48 -9.94 61.31
N HIS A 302 -18.87 -10.44 62.49
CA HIS A 302 -18.79 -11.84 62.85
C HIS A 302 -20.13 -12.30 63.45
N ASN A 303 -20.37 -13.62 63.43
CA ASN A 303 -21.47 -14.27 64.15
C ASN A 303 -21.60 -13.79 65.59
N ARG A 304 -22.84 -13.70 66.10
CA ARG A 304 -23.18 -13.11 67.41
C ARG A 304 -22.40 -13.73 68.58
N ARG A 305 -22.19 -15.04 68.54
CA ARG A 305 -21.40 -15.78 69.56
C ARG A 305 -19.94 -15.30 69.68
N PHE A 306 -19.41 -14.66 68.63
CA PHE A 306 -18.05 -14.12 68.59
C PHE A 306 -18.04 -12.59 68.44
N SER A 307 -19.14 -11.93 68.80
CA SER A 307 -19.33 -10.47 68.75
C SER A 307 -19.78 -9.92 70.11
N GLN A 308 -19.38 -10.56 71.20
CA GLN A 308 -19.76 -10.14 72.56
C GLN A 308 -19.10 -8.80 72.94
N PRO A 309 -19.73 -7.93 73.75
CA PRO A 309 -19.11 -6.69 74.22
C PRO A 309 -17.76 -6.94 74.88
N LEU A 310 -16.81 -6.02 74.70
CA LEU A 310 -15.47 -6.14 75.29
C LEU A 310 -15.55 -6.03 76.81
N SER A 311 -14.97 -7.01 77.48
CA SER A 311 -14.92 -7.11 78.94
C SER A 311 -13.71 -6.41 79.54
N GLY A 312 -12.66 -6.17 78.73
CA GLY A 312 -11.37 -5.64 79.19
C GLY A 312 -10.39 -6.74 79.64
N ASP A 313 -10.83 -8.00 79.72
CA ASP A 313 -9.96 -9.15 79.92
C ASP A 313 -9.55 -9.73 78.56
N GLU A 314 -8.25 -9.67 78.26
CA GLU A 314 -7.67 -10.15 77.01
C GLU A 314 -8.03 -11.61 76.70
N LYS A 315 -8.04 -12.51 77.69
CA LYS A 315 -8.33 -13.93 77.45
C LYS A 315 -9.80 -14.17 77.12
N VAL A 316 -10.70 -13.42 77.77
CA VAL A 316 -12.14 -13.50 77.53
C VAL A 316 -12.48 -12.89 76.17
N ASP A 317 -11.93 -11.72 75.86
CA ASP A 317 -12.20 -10.99 74.63
C ASP A 317 -11.60 -11.70 73.41
N PHE A 318 -10.45 -12.36 73.55
CA PHE A 318 -9.81 -13.15 72.49
C PHE A 318 -10.71 -14.26 71.92
N VAL A 319 -11.50 -14.89 72.79
CA VAL A 319 -12.40 -16.00 72.42
C VAL A 319 -13.76 -15.47 71.98
N ASN A 320 -14.34 -14.53 72.72
CA ASN A 320 -15.74 -14.13 72.58
C ASN A 320 -15.97 -12.90 71.69
N ASN A 321 -14.91 -12.16 71.31
CA ASN A 321 -15.01 -11.02 70.40
C ASN A 321 -13.92 -11.08 69.30
N ARG A 322 -14.30 -11.64 68.15
CA ARG A 322 -13.45 -11.83 66.97
C ARG A 322 -13.77 -10.88 65.81
N THR A 323 -14.65 -9.89 66.02
CA THR A 323 -14.93 -8.82 65.04
C THR A 323 -13.81 -7.79 65.00
N LYS A 324 -13.84 -6.96 63.96
CA LYS A 324 -12.98 -5.78 63.82
C LYS A 324 -11.49 -6.12 63.90
N ARG A 325 -11.11 -7.34 63.50
CA ARG A 325 -9.75 -7.87 63.62
C ARG A 325 -9.23 -8.26 62.24
N ILE A 326 -7.94 -8.02 62.02
CA ILE A 326 -7.20 -8.58 60.88
C ILE A 326 -6.64 -9.94 61.29
N PHE A 327 -6.92 -10.96 60.48
CA PHE A 327 -6.39 -12.32 60.66
C PHE A 327 -5.20 -12.52 59.71
N ASP A 328 -4.00 -12.35 60.24
CA ASP A 328 -2.73 -12.37 59.50
C ASP A 328 -2.02 -13.73 59.54
N ASP A 329 -2.69 -14.76 60.05
CA ASP A 329 -2.25 -16.14 59.98
C ASP A 329 -2.24 -16.66 58.51
N PRO A 330 -1.50 -17.75 58.21
CA PRO A 330 -1.39 -18.26 56.85
C PRO A 330 -2.73 -18.57 56.15
N VAL A 331 -3.74 -19.03 56.90
CA VAL A 331 -5.08 -19.32 56.35
C VAL A 331 -5.82 -18.01 56.12
N GLY A 332 -5.88 -17.16 57.15
CA GLY A 332 -6.54 -15.86 57.12
C GLY A 332 -6.11 -15.02 55.92
N LYS A 333 -4.79 -14.92 55.65
CA LYS A 333 -4.21 -14.16 54.52
C LYS A 333 -4.73 -14.58 53.16
N ARG A 334 -5.01 -15.87 52.97
CA ARG A 334 -5.46 -16.41 51.69
C ARG A 334 -6.97 -16.27 51.52
N CYS A 335 -7.77 -16.47 52.58
CA CYS A 335 -9.24 -16.50 52.52
C CYS A 335 -9.87 -15.25 51.87
N GLY A 336 -9.27 -14.07 52.05
CA GLY A 336 -9.76 -12.83 51.46
C GLY A 336 -9.15 -12.46 50.11
N SER A 337 -8.00 -13.04 49.74
CA SER A 337 -7.17 -12.58 48.62
C SER A 337 -7.15 -13.53 47.42
N HIS A 338 -7.46 -14.82 47.61
CA HIS A 338 -7.55 -15.78 46.51
C HIS A 338 -8.71 -15.47 45.56
N GLN A 339 -8.56 -15.82 44.28
CA GLN A 339 -9.61 -15.64 43.25
C GLN A 339 -10.16 -16.97 42.71
N GLN A 340 -9.72 -18.10 43.27
CA GLN A 340 -10.26 -19.42 42.95
C GLN A 340 -11.76 -19.53 43.29
N PRO A 341 -12.54 -20.38 42.59
CA PRO A 341 -13.97 -20.55 42.86
C PRO A 341 -14.30 -20.88 44.31
N PHE A 342 -13.41 -21.63 44.96
CA PHE A 342 -13.32 -21.78 46.41
C PHE A 342 -11.89 -22.20 46.77
N LEU A 343 -11.51 -22.03 48.02
CA LEU A 343 -10.25 -22.51 48.58
C LEU A 343 -10.55 -23.23 49.89
N LEU A 344 -10.20 -24.51 49.98
CA LEU A 344 -10.26 -25.29 51.22
C LEU A 344 -8.90 -25.24 51.92
N GLN A 345 -8.89 -25.06 53.24
CA GLN A 345 -7.67 -25.06 54.05
C GLN A 345 -7.94 -25.78 55.37
N THR A 346 -7.01 -26.63 55.81
CA THR A 346 -7.08 -27.26 57.13
C THR A 346 -5.99 -26.69 58.02
N TYR A 347 -6.35 -26.19 59.19
CA TYR A 347 -5.41 -25.54 60.10
C TYR A 347 -5.75 -25.78 61.57
N ARG A 348 -4.76 -25.53 62.42
CA ARG A 348 -4.96 -25.44 63.86
C ARG A 348 -5.24 -23.99 64.21
N ARG A 349 -6.45 -23.71 64.67
CA ARG A 349 -6.90 -22.37 65.10
C ARG A 349 -6.04 -21.87 66.26
N ASP A 350 -5.99 -20.55 66.48
CA ASP A 350 -5.30 -19.94 67.63
C ASP A 350 -5.72 -20.52 69.00
N THR A 351 -6.88 -21.17 69.07
CA THR A 351 -7.41 -21.87 70.25
C THR A 351 -6.87 -23.29 70.44
N GLY A 352 -6.05 -23.80 69.50
CA GLY A 352 -5.49 -25.15 69.50
C GLY A 352 -6.34 -26.21 68.79
N GLU A 353 -7.57 -25.88 68.37
CA GLU A 353 -8.49 -26.81 67.70
C GLU A 353 -8.13 -27.01 66.23
N LEU A 354 -8.19 -28.26 65.74
CA LEU A 354 -8.15 -28.54 64.30
C LEU A 354 -9.47 -28.10 63.66
N MET A 355 -9.38 -27.34 62.58
CA MET A 355 -10.52 -26.75 61.89
C MET A 355 -10.30 -26.75 60.39
N HIS A 356 -11.41 -26.90 59.66
CA HIS A 356 -11.45 -26.69 58.22
C HIS A 356 -12.02 -25.30 57.95
N ASP A 357 -11.35 -24.53 57.11
CA ASP A 357 -11.84 -23.27 56.55
C ASP A 357 -12.06 -23.49 55.06
N ILE A 358 -13.20 -23.01 54.56
CA ILE A 358 -13.43 -22.89 53.14
C ILE A 358 -13.83 -21.45 52.83
N SER A 359 -13.27 -20.87 51.78
CA SER A 359 -13.58 -19.52 51.34
C SER A 359 -13.92 -19.44 49.86
N ALA A 360 -14.77 -18.49 49.48
CA ALA A 360 -15.06 -18.13 48.10
C ALA A 360 -15.03 -16.61 47.92
N PRO A 361 -14.56 -16.10 46.78
CA PRO A 361 -14.39 -14.67 46.55
C PRO A 361 -15.73 -13.95 46.42
N ILE A 362 -15.80 -12.77 47.00
CA ILE A 362 -16.90 -11.81 46.91
C ILE A 362 -16.50 -10.73 45.90
N TYR A 363 -17.27 -10.60 44.83
CA TYR A 363 -17.08 -9.57 43.82
C TYR A 363 -18.21 -8.55 43.88
N VAL A 364 -17.86 -7.28 43.78
CA VAL A 364 -18.82 -6.18 43.81
C VAL A 364 -18.52 -5.27 42.63
N LYS A 365 -19.48 -5.11 41.70
CA LYS A 365 -19.31 -4.35 40.45
C LYS A 365 -18.06 -4.78 39.66
N GLY A 366 -17.80 -6.09 39.61
CA GLY A 366 -16.64 -6.68 38.92
C GLY A 366 -15.30 -6.50 39.63
N ARG A 367 -15.26 -5.92 40.85
CA ARG A 367 -14.04 -5.74 41.65
C ARG A 367 -14.02 -6.74 42.82
N HIS A 368 -12.89 -7.40 43.04
CA HIS A 368 -12.71 -8.33 44.16
C HIS A 368 -12.74 -7.57 45.49
N TRP A 369 -13.77 -7.74 46.30
CA TRP A 369 -13.89 -7.06 47.60
C TRP A 369 -13.12 -7.80 48.70
N GLY A 370 -13.28 -9.12 48.74
CA GLY A 370 -12.62 -10.04 49.65
C GLY A 370 -13.25 -11.42 49.57
N GLY A 371 -13.36 -12.14 50.67
CA GLY A 371 -13.88 -13.52 50.67
C GLY A 371 -15.02 -13.74 51.67
N PHE A 372 -15.95 -14.64 51.34
CA PHE A 372 -16.84 -15.27 52.29
C PHE A 372 -16.16 -16.54 52.79
N ARG A 373 -15.99 -16.67 54.11
CA ARG A 373 -15.21 -17.74 54.73
C ARG A 373 -16.06 -18.48 55.78
N ILE A 374 -15.98 -19.80 55.77
CA ILE A 374 -16.76 -20.69 56.63
C ILE A 374 -15.80 -21.64 57.34
N GLY A 375 -15.82 -21.59 58.67
CA GLY A 375 -15.10 -22.52 59.52
C GLY A 375 -16.03 -23.62 60.01
N TYR A 376 -15.62 -24.88 59.87
CA TYR A 376 -16.46 -26.03 60.22
C TYR A 376 -15.64 -27.20 60.78
N LYS A 377 -16.34 -28.08 61.50
CA LYS A 377 -15.78 -29.35 61.99
C LYS A 377 -16.37 -30.50 61.18
N THR A 378 -15.58 -31.54 60.99
CA THR A 378 -15.96 -32.79 60.32
C THR A 378 -16.30 -33.92 61.29
N GLU A 379 -15.89 -33.77 62.55
CA GLU A 379 -16.23 -34.64 63.68
C GLU A 379 -17.29 -33.89 64.52
N VAL A 380 -18.48 -34.49 64.68
CA VAL A 380 -19.60 -33.95 65.49
C VAL A 380 -19.50 -34.49 66.91
#